data_AF-A0A938WFN5-F1
#
_entry.id   AF-A0A938WFN5-F1
#
_cell.length_a   1.000
_cell.length_b   1.000
_cell.length_c   1.000
_cell.angle_alpha   90.00
_cell.angle_beta   90.00
_cell.angle_gamma   90.00
#
_symmetry.space_group_name_H-M   'P 1'
#
loop_
_entity.id
_entity.type
_entity.pdbx_description
1 polymer ?
#
loop_
_entity_poly.entity_id
_entity_poly.type
_entity_poly.pdbx_seq_one_letter_code
_entity_poly.pdbx_strand_id
1 'polypeptide(L)' 'MNHNDGGSAAPGSGSDEPVPAMQRILENPFLLLFLGIAVPAVFYIVWGVMEIVSIPIGR' A
#
# COMPACT_ATOMS: atom_id res chain seq x y z
N MET A 1 -28.78 -22.66 46.35
CA MET A 1 -27.49 -21.97 46.12
C MET A 1 -26.34 -22.98 46.27
N ASN A 2 -25.59 -23.25 45.20
CA ASN A 2 -24.22 -23.80 45.18
C ASN A 2 -23.58 -23.35 43.85
N HIS A 3 -22.75 -22.30 43.86
CA HIS A 3 -21.28 -22.32 43.74
C HIS A 3 -20.70 -23.11 42.54
N ASN A 4 -20.37 -22.33 41.50
CA ASN A 4 -19.12 -22.38 40.72
C ASN A 4 -18.81 -23.62 39.85
N ASP A 5 -19.09 -23.49 38.55
CA ASP A 5 -18.22 -24.04 37.49
C ASP A 5 -17.85 -22.89 36.55
N GLY A 6 -16.93 -22.05 37.02
CA GLY A 6 -16.17 -21.15 36.16
C GLY A 6 -15.11 -21.96 35.43
N GLY A 7 -15.13 -21.92 34.10
CA GLY A 7 -14.03 -22.42 33.29
C GLY A 7 -14.47 -23.24 32.09
N SER A 8 -15.01 -22.61 31.06
CA SER A 8 -14.81 -23.13 29.71
C SER A 8 -14.68 -22.01 28.70
N ALA A 9 -13.45 -21.93 28.21
CA ALA A 9 -13.01 -21.34 26.96
C ALA A 9 -13.37 -19.86 26.75
N ALA A 10 -12.45 -19.00 27.19
CA ALA A 10 -12.23 -17.74 26.48
C ALA A 10 -11.99 -18.07 24.99
N PRO A 11 -12.74 -17.48 24.04
CA PRO A 11 -12.34 -17.51 22.64
C PRO A 11 -11.26 -16.43 22.46
N GLY A 12 -10.07 -16.69 23.02
CA GLY A 12 -8.84 -16.05 22.60
C GLY A 12 -8.35 -16.70 21.31
N SER A 13 -9.16 -16.70 20.25
CA SER A 13 -8.71 -17.12 18.93
C SER A 13 -7.96 -15.95 18.30
N GLY A 14 -6.69 -15.79 18.70
CA GLY A 14 -5.71 -15.03 17.95
C GLY A 14 -5.47 -15.76 16.63
N SER A 15 -6.34 -15.51 15.65
CA SER A 15 -6.07 -15.86 14.26
C SER A 15 -4.91 -14.97 13.79
N ASP A 16 -3.70 -15.52 13.82
CA ASP A 16 -2.51 -15.03 13.11
C ASP A 16 -2.74 -15.15 11.59
N GLU A 17 -3.80 -14.52 11.09
CA GLU A 17 -4.08 -14.49 9.67
C GLU A 17 -3.06 -13.54 9.04
N PRO A 18 -2.18 -14.02 8.15
CA PRO A 18 -1.12 -13.20 7.60
C PRO A 18 -1.75 -12.01 6.86
N VAL A 19 -1.48 -10.80 7.36
CA VAL A 19 -1.99 -9.55 6.78
C VAL A 19 -1.70 -9.55 5.28
N PRO A 20 -2.74 -9.44 4.42
CA PRO A 20 -2.60 -9.45 2.98
C PRO A 20 -1.57 -8.42 2.51
N ALA A 21 -0.69 -8.80 1.59
CA ALA A 21 0.39 -7.94 1.11
C ALA A 21 -0.11 -6.62 0.51
N MET A 22 -1.29 -6.63 -0.11
CA MET A 22 -1.93 -5.43 -0.64
C MET A 22 -2.35 -4.45 0.45
N GLN A 23 -2.71 -4.95 1.63
CA GLN A 23 -3.10 -4.13 2.77
C GLN A 23 -1.88 -3.38 3.32
N ARG A 24 -0.74 -4.08 3.50
CA ARG A 24 0.53 -3.48 3.95
C ARG A 24 1.04 -2.34 3.06
N ILE A 25 0.74 -2.37 1.76
CA ILE A 25 1.11 -1.29 0.83
C ILE A 25 0.25 -0.04 1.08
N LEU A 26 -1.04 -0.22 1.35
CA LEU A 26 -2.01 0.84 1.65
C LEU A 26 -1.87 1.40 3.07
N GLU A 27 -1.38 0.59 4.01
CA GLU A 27 -1.16 0.95 5.41
C GLU A 27 0.09 1.81 5.63
N ASN A 28 1.01 1.84 4.67
CA ASN A 28 2.27 2.60 4.79
C ASN A 28 2.12 4.00 4.16
N PRO A 29 1.96 5.07 4.96
CA PRO A 29 1.73 6.42 4.44
C PRO A 29 2.88 6.91 3.55
N PHE A 30 4.12 6.47 3.79
CA PHE A 30 5.26 6.80 2.93
C PHE A 30 5.22 6.11 1.57
N LEU A 31 4.70 4.88 1.49
CA LEU A 31 4.50 4.20 0.21
C LEU A 31 3.38 4.87 -0.59
N LEU A 32 2.30 5.28 0.08
CA LEU A 32 1.23 6.09 -0.53
C LEU A 32 1.74 7.45 -1.01
N LEU A 33 2.55 8.14 -0.20
CA LEU A 33 3.18 9.41 -0.56
C LEU A 33 4.12 9.23 -1.75
N PHE A 34 5.00 8.23 -1.69
CA PHE A 34 5.93 7.92 -2.76
C PHE A 34 5.18 7.62 -4.05
N LEU A 35 4.19 6.72 -4.03
CA LEU A 35 3.39 6.41 -5.21
C LEU A 35 2.63 7.63 -5.72
N GLY A 36 2.08 8.45 -4.82
CA GLY A 36 1.34 9.66 -5.16
C GLY A 36 2.17 10.72 -5.88
N ILE A 37 3.47 10.83 -5.57
CA ILE A 37 4.39 11.76 -6.25
C ILE A 37 5.11 11.09 -7.41
N ALA A 38 5.51 9.83 -7.27
CA ALA A 38 6.26 9.08 -8.27
C ALA A 38 5.43 8.84 -9.54
N VAL A 39 4.14 8.53 -9.43
CA VAL A 39 3.26 8.33 -10.59
C VAL A 39 3.24 9.57 -11.49
N PRO A 40 2.82 10.76 -11.03
CA PRO A 40 2.84 11.95 -11.88
C PRO A 40 4.26 12.34 -12.28
N ALA A 41 5.26 12.21 -11.40
CA ALA A 41 6.64 12.56 -11.75
C ALA A 41 7.17 11.72 -12.92
N VAL A 42 7.04 10.38 -12.87
CA VAL A 42 7.47 9.51 -13.97
C VAL A 42 6.66 9.80 -15.23
N PHE A 43 5.34 10.03 -15.10
CA PHE A 43 4.50 10.37 -16.24
C PHE A 43 4.95 11.65 -16.93
N TYR A 44 5.22 12.72 -16.17
CA TYR A 44 5.74 13.99 -16.68
C TYR A 44 7.15 13.86 -17.25
N ILE A 45 8.02 13.04 -16.65
CA ILE A 45 9.37 12.80 -17.18
C ILE A 45 9.27 12.09 -18.53
N VAL A 46 8.53 10.98 -18.61
CA VAL A 46 8.38 10.22 -19.86
C VAL A 46 7.75 11.09 -20.94
N TRP A 47 6.68 11.81 -20.60
CA TRP A 47 6.06 12.75 -21.53
C TRP A 47 7.04 13.85 -21.96
N GLY A 48 7.72 14.52 -21.03
CA GLY A 48 8.68 15.56 -21.35
C GLY A 48 9.85 15.07 -22.20
N VAL A 49 10.35 13.85 -21.96
CA VAL A 49 11.39 13.24 -22.80
C VAL A 49 10.86 12.96 -24.20
N MET A 50 9.65 12.40 -24.32
CA MET A 50 9.01 12.18 -25.62
C MET A 50 8.81 13.50 -26.37
N GLU A 51 8.39 14.57 -25.69
CA GLU A 51 8.26 15.91 -26.26
C GLU A 51 9.61 16.40 -26.81
N ILE A 52 10.68 16.33 -26.02
CA ILE A 52 12.02 16.78 -26.41
C ILE A 52 12.56 16.00 -27.61
N VAL A 53 12.41 14.67 -27.64
CA VAL A 53 12.87 13.82 -28.75
C VAL A 53 12.06 14.06 -30.02
N SER A 54 10.79 14.45 -29.87
CA SER A 54 9.89 14.76 -30.99
C SER A 54 10.17 16.12 -31.61
N ILE A 55 10.87 17.03 -30.91
CA ILE A 55 11.28 18.30 -31.49
C ILE A 55 12.34 18.01 -32.55
N PRO A 56 12.04 18.28 -33.83
CA PRO A 56 13.06 18.20 -34.86
C PRO A 56 14.12 19.26 -34.56
N ILE A 57 15.31 18.81 -34.17
CA ILE A 57 16.51 19.63 -34.33
C ILE A 57 16.60 19.93 -35.83
N GLY A 58 16.47 21.22 -36.17
CA GLY A 58 16.21 21.68 -37.53
C GLY A 58 17.21 21.19 -38.58
N ARG A 59 16.89 21.44 -39.85
CA ARG A 59 17.78 21.20 -41.00
C ARG A 59 19.23 21.60 -40.75
#